data_AF-B1XV95-F1
#
_entry.id   AF-B1XV95-F1
#
_cell.length_a   1.000
_cell.length_b   1.000
_cell.length_c   1.000
_cell.angle_alpha   90.00
_cell.angle_beta   90.00
_cell.angle_gamma   90.00
#
_symmetry.space_group_name_H-M   'P 1'
#
loop_
_entity.id
_entity.type
_entity.pdbx_description
1 polymer ?
#
loop_
_entity_poly.entity_id
_entity_poly.type
_entity_poly.pdbx_seq_one_letter_code
_entity_poly.pdbx_strand_id
1 'polypeptide(L)'
;MIATLFASEATSNELNRLALNLDEATIADWGLPFAGRFGGLIKGDALQNMVNREVQNKSIEQMRIPLGIVATELQSGKGVLFRTGNTGLAVRASCSIPGVFQPAVISGKEYVDGGLVAPVPVSYARQMGATLVIAVNISSEPVHQDASGTLGVLQQTISIMQRSINQYELKSADIIIQLQLKQMGGRDFKSRNAAILAGEAAAQEQMGLIKEKLKG
;
A
#
# COMPACT_ATOMS: atom_id res chain seq x y z
N MET A 1 1.79 -4.43 -1.07
CA MET A 1 2.09 -5.70 -0.36
C MET A 1 0.94 -6.70 -0.41
N ILE A 2 -0.23 -6.44 0.20
CA ILE A 2 -1.33 -7.43 0.24
C ILE A 2 -1.77 -7.89 -1.16
N ALA A 3 -1.95 -6.96 -2.09
CA ALA A 3 -2.28 -7.27 -3.49
C ALA A 3 -1.26 -8.21 -4.14
N THR A 4 0.03 -8.04 -3.82
CA THR A 4 1.12 -8.86 -4.35
C THR A 4 1.02 -10.30 -3.89
N LEU A 5 0.80 -10.52 -2.60
CA LEU A 5 0.67 -11.86 -2.01
C LEU A 5 -0.58 -12.57 -2.52
N PHE A 6 -1.69 -11.83 -2.62
CA PHE A 6 -2.92 -12.37 -3.22
C PHE A 6 -2.70 -12.77 -4.69
N ALA A 7 -2.04 -11.92 -5.48
CA ALA A 7 -1.72 -12.20 -6.87
C ALA A 7 -0.74 -13.37 -7.07
N SER A 8 0.05 -13.70 -6.04
CA SER A 8 0.96 -14.85 -6.02
C SER A 8 0.32 -16.15 -5.55
N GLU A 9 -1.02 -16.19 -5.41
CA GLU A 9 -1.83 -17.35 -4.97
C GLU A 9 -1.90 -17.58 -3.45
N ALA A 10 -1.49 -16.62 -2.62
CA ALA A 10 -1.69 -16.76 -1.17
C ALA A 10 -3.19 -16.78 -0.84
N THR A 11 -3.61 -17.78 -0.08
CA THR A 11 -4.97 -17.90 0.41
C THR A 11 -5.29 -16.84 1.46
N SER A 12 -6.57 -16.50 1.66
CA SER A 12 -6.99 -15.56 2.71
C SER A 12 -6.50 -15.97 4.10
N ASN A 13 -6.42 -17.27 4.38
CA ASN A 13 -5.89 -17.79 5.64
C ASN A 13 -4.39 -17.54 5.79
N GLU A 14 -3.61 -17.69 4.71
CA GLU A 14 -2.17 -17.37 4.70
C GLU A 14 -1.95 -15.87 4.84
N LEU A 15 -2.74 -15.04 4.15
CA LEU A 15 -2.69 -13.59 4.30
C LEU A 15 -3.01 -13.16 5.73
N ASN A 16 -4.03 -13.75 6.36
CA ASN A 16 -4.39 -13.48 7.75
C ASN A 16 -3.27 -13.92 8.71
N ARG A 17 -2.74 -15.14 8.54
CA ARG A 17 -1.61 -15.62 9.34
C ARG A 17 -0.38 -14.72 9.20
N LEU A 18 -0.05 -14.30 8.00
CA LEU A 18 1.05 -13.37 7.76
C LEU A 18 0.77 -12.03 8.44
N ALA A 19 -0.45 -11.48 8.30
CA ALA A 19 -0.83 -10.24 8.97
C ALA A 19 -0.73 -10.33 10.50
N LEU A 20 -1.02 -11.48 11.10
CA LEU A 20 -0.90 -11.70 12.55
C LEU A 20 0.56 -11.91 12.99
N ASN A 21 1.38 -12.54 12.17
CA ASN A 21 2.77 -12.90 12.49
C ASN A 21 3.82 -11.88 12.05
N LEU A 22 3.45 -10.90 11.22
CA LEU A 22 4.35 -9.82 10.80
C LEU A 22 4.74 -8.96 11.99
N ASP A 23 5.88 -9.22 12.63
CA ASP A 23 6.36 -8.36 13.72
C ASP A 23 7.03 -7.09 13.16
N GLU A 24 6.98 -5.98 13.89
CA GLU A 24 7.67 -4.73 13.54
C GLU A 24 9.17 -4.99 13.34
N ALA A 25 9.75 -5.88 14.15
CA ALA A 25 11.13 -6.36 14.03
C ALA A 25 11.44 -7.11 12.71
N THR A 26 10.43 -7.70 12.05
CA THR A 26 10.62 -8.43 10.78
C THR A 26 10.75 -7.50 9.58
N ILE A 27 10.23 -6.28 9.69
CA ILE A 27 10.26 -5.25 8.64
C ILE A 27 11.31 -4.18 8.94
N ALA A 28 11.66 -4.00 10.22
CA ALA A 28 12.62 -3.00 10.68
C ALA A 28 14.07 -3.45 10.47
N ASP A 29 14.58 -3.25 9.25
CA ASP A 29 16.03 -3.14 9.01
C ASP A 29 16.48 -1.71 9.30
N TRP A 30 16.84 -1.48 10.57
CA TRP A 30 17.20 -0.16 11.08
C TRP A 30 18.43 0.40 10.34
N GLY A 31 18.22 1.50 9.62
CA GLY A 31 19.26 2.32 9.04
C GLY A 31 19.78 3.34 10.05
N LEU A 32 21.07 3.70 9.94
CA LEU A 32 21.63 4.82 10.68
C LEU A 32 20.99 6.13 10.17
N PRO A 33 20.24 6.88 11.00
CA PRO A 33 19.43 8.02 10.57
C PRO A 33 20.23 9.17 9.94
N PHE A 34 21.56 9.20 10.13
CA PHE A 34 22.45 10.24 9.64
C PHE A 34 23.58 9.74 8.72
N ALA A 35 23.66 8.43 8.44
CA ALA A 35 24.78 7.87 7.66
C ALA A 35 24.48 7.69 6.16
N GLY A 36 23.25 7.95 5.72
CA GLY A 36 22.84 7.83 4.31
C GLY A 36 22.35 9.15 3.73
N ARG A 37 22.55 9.34 2.42
CA ARG A 37 22.15 10.53 1.64
C ARG A 37 20.69 10.99 1.85
N PHE A 38 19.80 10.08 2.27
CA PHE A 38 18.35 10.32 2.35
C PHE A 38 17.77 10.38 3.77
N GLY A 39 18.57 10.17 4.83
CA GLY A 39 18.10 10.27 6.22
C GLY A 39 16.82 9.47 6.52
N GLY A 40 16.89 8.13 6.44
CA GLY A 40 15.78 7.22 6.75
C GLY A 40 16.17 6.20 7.81
N LEU A 41 15.27 5.99 8.78
CA LEU A 41 15.45 5.09 9.92
C LEU A 41 15.35 3.61 9.52
N ILE A 42 14.74 3.28 8.38
CA ILE A 42 14.60 1.89 7.90
C ILE A 42 15.01 1.81 6.43
N LYS A 43 15.91 0.90 6.08
CA LYS A 43 16.39 0.70 4.70
C LYS A 43 15.29 0.15 3.77
N GLY A 44 14.45 -0.74 4.30
CA GLY A 44 13.40 -1.43 3.54
C GLY A 44 13.87 -2.72 2.84
N ASP A 45 15.14 -3.11 2.98
CA ASP A 45 15.68 -4.36 2.39
C ASP A 45 15.00 -5.60 2.98
N ALA A 46 14.70 -5.60 4.29
CA ALA A 46 13.95 -6.67 4.95
C ALA A 46 12.54 -6.86 4.35
N LEU A 47 11.82 -5.76 4.08
CA LEU A 47 10.51 -5.80 3.43
C LEU A 47 10.62 -6.41 2.03
N GLN A 48 11.58 -5.94 1.23
CA GLN A 48 11.84 -6.46 -0.12
C GLN A 48 12.15 -7.97 -0.09
N ASN A 49 13.04 -8.40 0.80
CA ASN A 49 13.45 -9.79 0.90
C ASN A 49 12.32 -10.70 1.40
N MET A 50 11.52 -10.22 2.35
CA MET A 50 10.32 -10.92 2.80
C MET A 50 9.34 -11.12 1.64
N VAL A 51 8.98 -10.05 0.93
CA VAL A 51 8.06 -10.14 -0.22
C VAL A 51 8.61 -11.10 -1.28
N ASN A 52 9.89 -11.00 -1.62
CA ASN A 52 10.53 -11.90 -2.58
C ASN A 52 10.46 -13.36 -2.13
N ARG A 53 10.64 -13.66 -0.84
CA ARG A 53 10.49 -15.02 -0.31
C ARG A 53 9.06 -15.51 -0.40
N GLU A 54 8.08 -14.71 0.03
CA GLU A 54 6.66 -15.11 0.04
C GLU A 54 6.13 -15.37 -1.38
N VAL A 55 6.58 -14.59 -2.37
CA VAL A 55 6.22 -14.81 -3.78
C VAL A 55 7.14 -15.78 -4.51
N GLN A 56 8.04 -16.47 -3.79
CA GLN A 56 9.01 -17.43 -4.35
C GLN A 56 9.86 -16.84 -5.49
N ASN A 57 10.27 -15.57 -5.35
CA ASN A 57 11.04 -14.79 -6.32
C ASN A 57 10.38 -14.64 -7.70
N LYS A 58 9.06 -14.87 -7.81
CA LYS A 58 8.31 -14.56 -9.03
C LYS A 58 8.41 -13.06 -9.33
N SER A 59 8.70 -12.74 -10.59
CA SER A 59 8.58 -11.38 -11.12
C SER A 59 7.11 -10.97 -11.28
N ILE A 60 6.85 -9.66 -11.39
CA ILE A 60 5.47 -9.12 -11.37
C ILE A 60 4.63 -9.70 -12.53
N GLU A 61 5.23 -9.88 -13.69
CA GLU A 61 4.61 -10.44 -14.89
C GLU A 61 4.33 -11.95 -14.80
N GLN A 62 4.95 -12.65 -13.85
CA GLN A 62 4.76 -14.08 -13.60
C GLN A 62 3.64 -14.36 -12.58
N MET A 63 2.99 -13.33 -12.07
CA MET A 63 1.88 -13.47 -11.11
C MET A 63 0.66 -14.08 -11.80
N ARG A 64 -0.10 -14.90 -11.06
CA ARG A 64 -1.30 -15.56 -11.61
C ARG A 64 -2.41 -14.56 -11.92
N ILE A 65 -2.54 -13.55 -11.06
CA ILE A 65 -3.45 -12.43 -11.27
C ILE A 65 -2.61 -11.26 -11.79
N PRO A 66 -3.01 -10.58 -12.89
CA PRO A 66 -2.31 -9.40 -13.38
C PRO A 66 -2.09 -8.37 -12.25
N LEU A 67 -0.82 -8.13 -11.91
CA LEU A 67 -0.43 -7.29 -10.81
C LEU A 67 0.14 -5.96 -11.31
N GLY A 68 -0.26 -4.87 -10.64
CA GLY A 68 0.30 -3.54 -10.81
C GLY A 68 0.67 -2.96 -9.46
N ILE A 69 1.88 -2.41 -9.34
CA ILE A 69 2.37 -1.77 -8.12
C ILE A 69 2.73 -0.32 -8.44
N VAL A 70 2.08 0.63 -7.76
CA VAL A 70 2.30 2.07 -8.00
C VAL A 70 3.30 2.62 -6.99
N ALA A 71 4.30 3.35 -7.47
CA ALA A 71 5.19 4.16 -6.65
C ALA A 71 5.32 5.56 -7.24
N THR A 72 5.89 6.49 -6.48
CA THR A 72 6.16 7.85 -6.93
C THR A 72 7.64 8.00 -7.27
N GLU A 73 7.98 8.38 -8.51
CA GLU A 73 9.34 8.74 -8.88
C GLU A 73 9.71 10.07 -8.19
N LEU A 74 10.69 10.04 -7.28
CA LEU A 74 10.95 11.14 -6.35
C LEU A 74 11.36 12.44 -7.06
N GLN A 75 12.16 12.35 -8.12
CA GLN A 75 12.70 13.53 -8.82
C GLN A 75 11.66 14.26 -9.67
N SER A 76 10.76 13.52 -10.33
CA SER A 76 9.75 14.11 -11.22
C SER A 76 8.37 14.25 -10.59
N GLY A 77 8.13 13.60 -9.44
CA GLY A 77 6.81 13.52 -8.80
C GLY A 77 5.79 12.69 -9.58
N LYS A 78 6.19 11.99 -10.64
CA LYS A 78 5.29 11.19 -11.48
C LYS A 78 5.01 9.84 -10.83
N GLY A 79 3.76 9.40 -10.92
CA GLY A 79 3.42 8.03 -10.58
C GLY A 79 3.91 7.05 -11.64
N VAL A 80 4.47 5.93 -11.18
CA VAL A 80 5.00 4.86 -12.02
C VAL A 80 4.31 3.57 -11.64
N LEU A 81 3.70 2.93 -12.64
CA LEU A 81 3.05 1.64 -12.52
C LEU A 81 4.03 0.52 -12.91
N PHE A 82 4.54 -0.19 -11.92
CA PHE A 82 5.35 -1.39 -12.15
C PHE A 82 4.46 -2.59 -12.47
N ARG A 83 4.67 -3.17 -13.65
CA ARG A 83 4.01 -4.40 -14.12
C ARG A 83 5.00 -5.52 -14.44
N THR A 84 6.29 -5.22 -14.39
CA THR A 84 7.38 -6.14 -14.72
C THR A 84 8.56 -5.98 -13.77
N GLY A 85 9.36 -7.02 -13.61
CA GLY A 85 10.62 -6.98 -12.85
C GLY A 85 10.49 -7.50 -11.41
N ASN A 86 11.44 -7.10 -10.55
CA ASN A 86 11.51 -7.63 -9.18
C ASN A 86 10.34 -7.15 -8.32
N THR A 87 9.52 -8.10 -7.88
CA THR A 87 8.30 -7.86 -7.11
C THR A 87 8.58 -7.19 -5.76
N GLY A 88 9.52 -7.72 -4.97
CA GLY A 88 9.85 -7.17 -3.65
C GLY A 88 10.41 -5.75 -3.74
N LEU A 89 11.19 -5.45 -4.77
CA LEU A 89 11.74 -4.11 -5.00
C LEU A 89 10.64 -3.11 -5.38
N ALA A 90 9.70 -3.50 -6.23
CA ALA A 90 8.54 -2.65 -6.56
C ALA A 90 7.64 -2.42 -5.33
N VAL A 91 7.40 -3.45 -4.50
CA VAL A 91 6.65 -3.29 -3.25
C VAL A 91 7.39 -2.37 -2.28
N ARG A 92 8.71 -2.52 -2.14
CA ARG A 92 9.53 -1.62 -1.31
C ARG A 92 9.41 -0.18 -1.79
N ALA A 93 9.53 0.08 -3.09
CA ALA A 93 9.35 1.42 -3.66
C ALA A 93 7.97 2.00 -3.30
N SER A 94 6.92 1.20 -3.51
CA SER A 94 5.53 1.59 -3.22
C SER A 94 5.23 1.85 -1.75
N CYS A 95 5.97 1.22 -0.83
CA CYS A 95 5.82 1.38 0.62
C CYS A 95 6.90 2.26 1.27
N SER A 96 7.71 2.97 0.48
CA SER A 96 8.81 3.81 0.99
C SER A 96 8.29 5.16 1.48
N ILE A 97 7.63 5.17 2.65
CA ILE A 97 7.03 6.36 3.26
C ILE A 97 8.13 7.37 3.63
N PRO A 98 8.05 8.62 3.12
CA PRO A 98 9.03 9.67 3.44
C PRO A 98 9.19 9.90 4.94
N GLY A 99 10.43 10.00 5.41
CA GLY A 99 10.77 10.18 6.83
C GLY A 99 10.73 8.90 7.67
N VAL A 100 10.26 7.78 7.11
CA VAL A 100 10.26 6.46 7.77
C VAL A 100 11.20 5.49 7.04
N PHE A 101 11.02 5.33 5.73
CA PHE A 101 11.80 4.44 4.88
C PHE A 101 12.71 5.24 3.94
N GLN A 102 13.88 4.69 3.63
CA GLN A 102 14.74 5.24 2.57
C GLN A 102 14.09 5.00 1.19
N PRO A 103 14.23 5.95 0.24
CA PRO A 103 13.78 5.75 -1.12
C PRO A 103 14.39 4.49 -1.75
N ALA A 104 13.57 3.74 -2.48
CA ALA A 104 14.06 2.59 -3.25
C ALA A 104 14.68 3.06 -4.56
N VAL A 105 15.78 2.44 -4.99
CA VAL A 105 16.45 2.77 -6.26
C VAL A 105 16.18 1.66 -7.27
N ILE A 106 15.58 2.00 -8.41
CA ILE A 106 15.30 1.08 -9.52
C ILE A 106 15.85 1.70 -10.80
N SER A 107 16.79 1.01 -11.44
CA SER A 107 17.43 1.48 -12.69
C SER A 107 17.99 2.91 -12.59
N GLY A 108 18.60 3.27 -11.45
CA GLY A 108 19.20 4.58 -11.20
C GLY A 108 18.21 5.69 -10.84
N LYS A 109 16.92 5.40 -10.73
CA LYS A 109 15.88 6.35 -10.30
C LYS A 109 15.42 6.06 -8.88
N GLU A 110 15.10 7.11 -8.14
CA GLU A 110 14.64 7.05 -6.75
C GLU A 110 13.12 7.04 -6.69
N TYR A 111 12.57 6.16 -5.85
CA TYR A 111 11.13 5.98 -5.69
C TYR A 111 10.73 6.03 -4.22
N VAL A 112 9.59 6.66 -3.98
CA VAL A 112 8.94 6.77 -2.68
C VAL A 112 7.50 6.29 -2.77
N ASP A 113 6.81 6.29 -1.63
CA ASP A 113 5.44 5.79 -1.47
C ASP A 113 4.49 6.22 -2.60
N GLY A 114 3.75 5.25 -3.13
CA GLY A 114 2.80 5.47 -4.23
C GLY A 114 1.59 6.30 -3.81
N GLY A 115 1.30 6.38 -2.51
CA GLY A 115 0.21 7.16 -1.97
C GLY A 115 0.39 8.66 -2.16
N LEU A 116 1.60 9.16 -2.44
CA LEU A 116 1.80 10.58 -2.76
C LEU A 116 1.13 11.01 -4.07
N VAL A 117 0.86 10.06 -4.98
CA VAL A 117 0.25 10.34 -6.30
C VAL A 117 -1.06 9.62 -6.50
N ALA A 118 -1.24 8.44 -5.90
CA ALA A 118 -2.44 7.63 -6.04
C ALA A 118 -2.62 6.71 -4.81
N PRO A 119 -3.13 7.23 -3.68
CA PRO A 119 -3.37 6.44 -2.48
C PRO A 119 -4.37 5.30 -2.71
N VAL A 120 -5.40 5.54 -3.51
CA VAL A 120 -6.26 4.47 -4.07
C VAL A 120 -6.14 4.52 -5.60
N PRO A 121 -5.37 3.62 -6.22
CA PRO A 121 -4.94 3.75 -7.63
C PRO A 121 -6.00 3.26 -8.63
N VAL A 122 -7.18 3.89 -8.62
CA VAL A 122 -8.32 3.53 -9.49
C VAL A 122 -7.97 3.77 -10.96
N SER A 123 -7.37 4.91 -11.28
CA SER A 123 -6.95 5.27 -12.64
C SER A 123 -5.93 4.28 -13.21
N TYR A 124 -4.99 3.80 -12.39
CA TYR A 124 -4.03 2.78 -12.82
C TYR A 124 -4.67 1.41 -13.05
N ALA A 125 -5.66 1.01 -12.23
CA ALA A 125 -6.42 -0.20 -12.49
C ALA A 125 -7.16 -0.13 -13.84
N ARG A 126 -7.75 1.03 -14.16
CA ARG A 126 -8.34 1.30 -15.49
C ARG A 126 -7.30 1.25 -16.60
N GLN A 127 -6.13 1.85 -16.40
CA GLN A 127 -5.02 1.82 -17.36
C GLN A 127 -4.55 0.38 -17.64
N MET A 128 -4.66 -0.52 -16.66
CA MET A 128 -4.37 -1.95 -16.82
C MET A 128 -5.45 -2.71 -17.61
N GLY A 129 -6.59 -2.08 -17.92
CA GLY A 129 -7.68 -2.66 -18.70
C GLY A 129 -8.91 -3.07 -17.87
N ALA A 130 -9.00 -2.67 -16.60
CA ALA A 130 -10.16 -3.02 -15.77
C ALA A 130 -11.45 -2.32 -16.26
N THR A 131 -12.47 -3.11 -16.58
CA THR A 131 -13.82 -2.64 -16.94
C THR A 131 -14.72 -2.43 -15.73
N LEU A 132 -14.42 -3.10 -14.62
CA LEU A 132 -15.03 -2.90 -13.32
C LEU A 132 -13.91 -2.70 -12.27
N VAL A 133 -13.97 -1.64 -11.48
CA VAL A 133 -13.00 -1.33 -10.43
C VAL A 133 -13.68 -1.28 -9.06
N ILE A 134 -13.25 -2.19 -8.19
CA ILE A 134 -13.60 -2.22 -6.77
C ILE A 134 -12.45 -1.56 -6.00
N ALA A 135 -12.69 -0.38 -5.46
CA ALA A 135 -11.71 0.40 -4.73
C ALA A 135 -11.85 0.15 -3.21
N VAL A 136 -10.76 -0.27 -2.57
CA VAL A 136 -10.71 -0.43 -1.11
C VAL A 136 -10.00 0.77 -0.52
N ASN A 137 -10.73 1.60 0.23
CA ASN A 137 -10.17 2.78 0.88
C ASN A 137 -10.01 2.53 2.38
N ILE A 138 -8.74 2.46 2.80
CA ILE A 138 -8.33 2.32 4.21
C ILE A 138 -7.92 3.64 4.86
N SER A 139 -8.03 4.76 4.14
CA SER A 139 -7.60 6.06 4.64
C SER A 139 -8.41 6.45 5.88
N SER A 140 -7.73 6.78 6.97
CA SER A 140 -8.34 7.34 8.17
C SER A 140 -8.54 8.85 8.04
N GLU A 141 -9.44 9.42 8.83
CA GLU A 141 -9.57 10.86 8.89
C GLU A 141 -8.33 11.49 9.57
N PRO A 142 -7.68 12.53 8.98
CA PRO A 142 -6.54 13.22 9.57
C PRO A 142 -6.83 13.85 10.94
N VAL A 143 -8.11 13.97 11.34
CA VAL A 143 -8.54 14.50 12.64
C VAL A 143 -8.01 13.67 13.81
N HIS A 144 -7.62 12.41 13.58
CA HIS A 144 -7.20 11.48 14.62
C HIS A 144 -5.69 11.19 14.66
N GLN A 145 -4.86 11.91 13.90
CA GLN A 145 -3.41 11.72 13.93
C GLN A 145 -2.76 12.70 14.92
N ASP A 146 -1.81 12.20 15.73
CA ASP A 146 -0.96 13.04 16.55
C ASP A 146 -0.02 13.87 15.65
N ALA A 147 -0.32 15.16 15.51
CA ALA A 147 0.44 16.09 14.69
C ALA A 147 1.61 16.74 15.44
N SER A 148 2.07 16.13 16.54
CA SER A 148 3.17 16.67 17.35
C SER A 148 4.55 16.42 16.72
N GLY A 149 5.42 17.44 16.80
CA GLY A 149 6.80 17.38 16.27
C GLY A 149 6.89 17.38 14.74
N THR A 150 8.10 17.57 14.21
CA THR A 150 8.34 17.70 12.75
C THR A 150 7.85 16.50 11.96
N LEU A 151 8.09 15.29 12.47
CA LEU A 151 7.67 14.05 11.80
C LEU A 151 6.14 13.86 11.84
N GLY A 152 5.48 14.25 12.93
CA GLY A 152 4.02 14.20 13.05
C GLY A 152 3.34 15.18 12.09
N VAL A 153 3.84 16.43 12.04
CA VAL A 153 3.37 17.42 11.06
C VAL A 153 3.57 16.93 9.63
N LEU A 154 4.74 16.37 9.30
CA LEU A 154 5.00 15.82 7.96
C LEU A 154 3.99 14.73 7.59
N GLN A 155 3.78 13.74 8.45
CA GLN A 155 2.81 12.66 8.20
C GLN A 155 1.37 13.17 8.08
N GLN A 156 1.00 14.17 8.88
CA GLN A 156 -0.30 14.81 8.78
C GLN A 156 -0.47 15.52 7.43
N THR A 157 0.55 16.25 6.96
CA THR A 157 0.49 16.91 5.64
C THR A 157 0.36 15.90 4.49
N ILE A 158 1.06 14.76 4.57
CA ILE A 158 0.92 13.67 3.61
C ILE A 158 -0.51 13.13 3.64
N SER A 159 -1.07 12.87 4.82
CA SER A 159 -2.44 12.34 4.98
C SER A 159 -3.50 13.30 4.42
N ILE A 160 -3.33 14.61 4.63
CA ILE A 160 -4.22 15.64 4.05
C ILE A 160 -4.14 15.63 2.52
N MET A 161 -2.93 15.55 1.95
CA MET A 161 -2.74 15.47 0.50
C MET A 161 -3.37 14.21 -0.09
N GLN A 162 -3.13 13.05 0.53
CA GLN A 162 -3.69 11.77 0.12
C GLN A 162 -5.23 11.81 0.09
N ARG A 163 -5.85 12.42 1.10
CA ARG A 163 -7.31 12.62 1.12
C ARG A 163 -7.78 13.43 -0.08
N SER A 164 -7.10 14.53 -0.42
CA SER A 164 -7.46 15.35 -1.58
C SER A 164 -7.37 14.57 -2.89
N ILE A 165 -6.30 13.79 -3.07
CA ILE A 165 -6.14 12.92 -4.26
C ILE A 165 -7.28 11.88 -4.32
N ASN A 166 -7.56 11.20 -3.20
CA ASN A 166 -8.62 10.19 -3.14
C ASN A 166 -10.01 10.75 -3.48
N GLN A 167 -10.30 12.01 -3.16
CA GLN A 167 -11.58 12.63 -3.56
C GLN A 167 -11.78 12.68 -5.07
N TYR A 168 -10.71 12.67 -5.86
CA TYR A 168 -10.78 12.62 -7.32
C TYR A 168 -10.70 11.19 -7.85
N GLU A 169 -9.75 10.39 -7.37
CA GLU A 169 -9.56 9.00 -7.80
C GLU A 169 -10.80 8.13 -7.55
N LEU A 170 -11.40 8.23 -6.36
CA LEU A 170 -12.54 7.38 -5.97
C LEU A 170 -13.79 7.63 -6.80
N LYS A 171 -13.95 8.82 -7.42
CA LYS A 171 -15.10 9.10 -8.32
C LYS A 171 -15.12 8.20 -9.55
N SER A 172 -13.98 7.62 -9.92
CA SER A 172 -13.84 6.74 -11.10
C SER A 172 -14.00 5.25 -10.76
N ALA A 173 -14.21 4.92 -9.49
CA ALA A 173 -14.45 3.56 -9.02
C ALA A 173 -15.94 3.19 -9.19
N ASP A 174 -16.23 1.95 -9.54
CA ASP A 174 -17.61 1.47 -9.65
C ASP A 174 -18.19 1.09 -8.29
N ILE A 175 -17.33 0.60 -7.40
CA ILE A 175 -17.66 0.17 -6.05
C ILE A 175 -16.56 0.65 -5.11
N ILE A 176 -16.94 1.28 -4.00
CA ILE A 176 -15.99 1.73 -2.97
C ILE A 176 -16.28 0.97 -1.68
N ILE A 177 -15.30 0.20 -1.21
CA ILE A 177 -15.31 -0.42 0.10
C ILE A 177 -14.57 0.52 1.05
N GLN A 178 -15.32 1.26 1.86
CA GLN A 178 -14.78 2.18 2.85
C GLN A 178 -14.68 1.49 4.20
N LEU A 179 -13.47 1.39 4.76
CA LEU A 179 -13.29 0.81 6.09
C LEU A 179 -13.60 1.85 7.18
N GLN A 180 -14.37 1.44 8.18
CA GLN A 180 -14.60 2.22 9.40
C GLN A 180 -13.63 1.77 10.50
N LEU A 181 -12.38 2.22 10.41
CA LEU A 181 -11.36 1.93 11.42
C LEU A 181 -11.53 2.90 12.60
N LYS A 182 -12.34 2.53 13.60
CA LYS A 182 -12.57 3.34 14.81
C LYS A 182 -11.25 3.55 15.57
N GLN A 183 -10.68 4.75 15.51
CA GLN A 183 -9.49 5.21 16.27
C GLN A 183 -8.26 4.28 16.25
N MET A 184 -8.05 3.53 15.16
CA MET A 184 -6.89 2.66 15.02
C MET A 184 -5.76 3.45 14.35
N GLY A 185 -4.66 3.71 15.08
CA GLY A 185 -3.48 4.34 14.48
C GLY A 185 -2.82 3.42 13.46
N GLY A 186 -2.23 3.97 12.40
CA GLY A 186 -1.56 3.18 11.35
C GLY A 186 -0.37 2.32 11.82
N ARG A 187 0.05 2.49 13.08
CA ARG A 187 1.10 1.71 13.76
C ARG A 187 0.57 0.83 14.91
N ASP A 188 -0.75 0.81 15.15
CA ASP A 188 -1.34 0.03 16.25
C ASP A 188 -1.53 -1.44 15.85
N PHE A 189 -0.48 -2.21 16.10
CA PHE A 189 -0.45 -3.63 15.82
C PHE A 189 -1.29 -4.49 16.78
N LYS A 190 -1.76 -3.96 17.91
CA LYS A 190 -2.64 -4.70 18.83
C LYS A 190 -4.08 -4.80 18.31
N SER A 191 -4.44 -3.90 17.41
CA SER A 191 -5.79 -3.80 16.88
C SER A 191 -5.95 -4.46 15.50
N ARG A 192 -4.93 -5.17 14.98
CA ARG A 192 -4.95 -5.85 13.66
C ARG A 192 -6.19 -6.69 13.41
N ASN A 193 -6.61 -7.49 14.40
CA ASN A 193 -7.78 -8.36 14.26
C ASN A 193 -9.07 -7.55 14.04
N ALA A 194 -9.23 -6.44 14.76
CA ALA A 194 -10.39 -5.57 14.58
C ALA A 194 -10.39 -4.89 13.20
N ALA A 195 -9.22 -4.61 12.61
CA ALA A 195 -9.11 -4.01 11.28
C ALA A 195 -9.49 -5.01 10.19
N ILE A 196 -9.10 -6.29 10.37
CA ILE A 196 -9.49 -7.39 9.48
C ILE A 196 -11.01 -7.57 9.53
N LEU A 197 -11.60 -7.65 10.73
CA LEU A 197 -13.05 -7.78 10.90
C LEU A 197 -13.81 -6.58 10.33
N ALA A 198 -13.29 -5.36 10.48
CA ALA A 198 -13.88 -4.17 9.87
C ALA A 198 -13.83 -4.22 8.34
N GLY A 199 -12.74 -4.73 7.77
CA GLY A 199 -12.62 -4.97 6.33
C GLY A 199 -13.61 -6.01 5.82
N GLU A 200 -13.77 -7.12 6.54
CA GLU A 200 -14.76 -8.16 6.22
C GLU A 200 -16.19 -7.63 6.25
N ALA A 201 -16.56 -6.89 7.30
CA ALA A 201 -17.87 -6.27 7.42
C ALA A 201 -18.15 -5.28 6.27
N ALA A 202 -17.20 -4.38 5.97
CA ALA A 202 -17.34 -3.41 4.89
C ALA A 202 -17.46 -4.09 3.51
N ALA A 203 -16.70 -5.15 3.26
CA ALA A 203 -16.80 -5.92 2.03
C ALA A 203 -18.14 -6.66 1.92
N GLN A 204 -18.64 -7.21 3.04
CA GLN A 204 -19.92 -7.90 3.09
C GLN A 204 -21.11 -6.97 2.81
N GLU A 205 -21.08 -5.73 3.30
CA GLU A 205 -22.09 -4.71 3.00
C GLU A 205 -22.19 -4.40 1.50
N GLN A 206 -21.06 -4.40 0.80
CA GLN A 206 -21.01 -4.15 -0.65
C GLN A 206 -21.26 -5.40 -1.51
N MET A 207 -21.35 -6.59 -0.90
CA MET A 207 -21.42 -7.87 -1.62
C MET A 207 -22.64 -7.99 -2.54
N GLY A 208 -23.77 -7.37 -2.18
CA GLY A 208 -24.96 -7.31 -3.03
C GLY A 208 -24.67 -6.61 -4.36
N LEU A 209 -24.12 -5.39 -4.27
CA LEU A 209 -23.74 -4.57 -5.43
C LEU A 209 -22.63 -5.23 -6.26
N ILE A 210 -21.63 -5.83 -5.62
CA ILE A 210 -20.56 -6.57 -6.30
C ILE A 210 -21.14 -7.70 -7.17
N LYS A 211 -22.05 -8.51 -6.59
CA LYS A 211 -22.69 -9.62 -7.31
C LYS A 211 -23.57 -9.14 -8.45
N GLU A 212 -24.22 -7.98 -8.31
CA GLU A 212 -25.02 -7.37 -9.37
C GLU A 212 -24.14 -6.93 -10.54
N LYS A 213 -23.07 -6.18 -10.25
CA LYS A 213 -22.14 -5.65 -11.27
C LYS A 213 -21.34 -6.71 -12.00
N LEU A 214 -21.11 -7.87 -11.40
CA LEU A 214 -20.41 -9.00 -12.05
C LEU A 214 -21.32 -9.84 -12.97
N LYS A 215 -22.64 -9.67 -12.90
CA LYS A 215 -23.61 -10.39 -13.74
C LYS A 215 -23.97 -9.65 -15.03
N GLY A 216 -23.69 -8.34 -15.08
CA GLY A 216 -23.86 -7.50 -16.27
C GLY A 216 -22.61 -7.50 -17.13
#